data_AF-A0A954XHR6-F1
#
_entry.id   AF-A0A954XHR6-F1
#
_cell.length_a   1.000
_cell.length_b   1.000
_cell.length_c   1.000
_cell.angle_alpha   90.00
_cell.angle_beta   90.00
_cell.angle_gamma   90.00
#
_symmetry.space_group_name_H-M   'P 1'
#
loop_
_entity.id
_entity.type
_entity.pdbx_description
1 polymer ?
#
loop_
_entity_poly.entity_id
_entity_poly.type
_entity_poly.pdbx_seq_one_letter_code
_entity_poly.pdbx_strand_id
1 'polypeptide(L)'
;SIYGWRGAEVEHILRFRHDWPDARVVRLEDNYRSTQAILEIANRLIAFNKVRHDKILRAARPGGERPRIEQCKTAEEEAQFVVADIRRLLQRPEFEPRDFAILFRTNEQPRAFETELRRAKMNYVLVGSSSFFDRKEVRDVLAYLRVLVAPDDEVSLRRIINTPPRGLGSKTVDLLTTRAVKHGTPLWRILAQPTIEGLTESAEKSVTRFVELVKRYRHWAKQIAQSGGSPVSSDDSESNASAEPTTLTSLVRRLLSDIHYDAEIRRQYPDPNDQQARWAAVEEVVNALAGYESRTERPTLLGFLDEATLGDREFDNEKEKQLQRNAIVLMTLHSAKGLEFPHVYMVGMEEGLLPHHRSVKTDGSAIDEERRLCYVGITRAQERLT
;
A
#
# COMPACT_ATOMS: atom_id res chain seq x y z
N SER A 1 -1.15 -0.59 21.62
CA SER A 1 -1.27 -0.96 20.20
C SER A 1 -1.51 0.30 19.37
N ILE A 2 -1.07 0.31 18.10
CA ILE A 2 -1.31 1.37 17.10
C ILE A 2 -2.06 0.82 15.87
N TYR A 3 -2.73 -0.33 16.04
CA TYR A 3 -3.47 -1.04 14.99
C TYR A 3 -4.92 -1.27 15.41
N GLY A 4 -5.50 -0.38 16.22
CA GLY A 4 -6.89 -0.47 16.67
C GLY A 4 -7.86 -0.52 15.49
N TRP A 5 -7.56 0.24 14.43
CA TRP A 5 -8.28 0.21 13.15
C TRP A 5 -8.23 -1.14 12.42
N ARG A 6 -7.31 -2.06 12.77
CA ARG A 6 -7.27 -3.46 12.30
C ARG A 6 -7.89 -4.45 13.28
N GLY A 7 -8.61 -3.96 14.29
CA GLY A 7 -9.23 -4.78 15.34
C GLY A 7 -8.31 -5.15 16.50
N ALA A 8 -7.13 -4.51 16.64
CA ALA A 8 -6.24 -4.80 17.76
C ALA A 8 -6.69 -4.10 19.05
N GLU A 9 -7.17 -4.88 20.02
CA GLU A 9 -7.63 -4.35 21.31
C GLU A 9 -6.52 -4.30 22.36
N VAL A 10 -6.38 -3.16 23.04
CA VAL A 10 -5.40 -3.00 24.14
C VAL A 10 -5.82 -3.79 25.37
N GLU A 11 -7.11 -4.10 25.52
CA GLU A 11 -7.64 -4.81 26.68
C GLU A 11 -7.06 -6.22 26.83
N HIS A 12 -6.73 -6.91 25.74
CA HIS A 12 -6.14 -8.25 25.79
C HIS A 12 -4.87 -8.31 26.63
N ILE A 13 -3.95 -7.34 26.48
CA ILE A 13 -2.72 -7.34 27.29
C ILE A 13 -2.97 -6.87 28.72
N LEU A 14 -3.94 -5.95 28.91
CA LEU A 14 -4.28 -5.45 30.25
C LEU A 14 -4.98 -6.51 31.11
N ARG A 15 -5.80 -7.36 30.48
CA ARG A 15 -6.52 -8.47 31.10
C ARG A 15 -5.71 -9.76 31.17
N PHE A 16 -4.47 -9.78 30.68
CA PHE A 16 -3.63 -10.99 30.64
C PHE A 16 -3.52 -11.70 32.00
N ARG A 17 -3.43 -10.96 33.12
CA ARG A 17 -3.43 -11.55 34.47
C ARG A 17 -4.77 -12.11 34.92
N HIS A 18 -5.88 -11.62 34.37
CA HIS A 18 -7.21 -12.15 34.66
C HIS A 18 -7.39 -13.50 33.96
N ASP A 19 -6.99 -13.59 32.70
CA ASP A 19 -7.13 -14.80 31.89
C ASP A 19 -6.11 -15.89 32.30
N TRP A 20 -4.91 -15.48 32.75
CA TRP A 20 -3.87 -16.37 33.28
C TRP A 20 -3.36 -15.90 34.65
N PRO A 21 -4.03 -16.27 35.76
CA PRO A 21 -3.66 -15.85 37.11
C PRO A 21 -2.24 -16.24 37.53
N ASP A 22 -1.77 -17.41 37.08
CA ASP A 22 -0.44 -17.95 37.42
C ASP A 22 0.69 -17.39 36.55
N ALA A 23 0.39 -16.48 35.61
CA ALA A 23 1.39 -15.98 34.67
C ALA A 23 2.40 -15.04 35.35
N ARG A 24 3.69 -15.30 35.12
CA ARG A 24 4.78 -14.42 35.55
C ARG A 24 4.84 -13.18 34.64
N VAL A 25 4.63 -12.00 35.22
CA VAL A 25 4.78 -10.72 34.52
C VAL A 25 6.17 -10.15 34.78
N VAL A 26 6.95 -9.97 33.71
CA VAL A 26 8.25 -9.29 33.74
C VAL A 26 8.13 -7.94 33.03
N ARG A 27 8.56 -6.87 33.69
CA ARG A 27 8.54 -5.50 33.13
C ARG A 27 9.95 -5.09 32.76
N LEU A 28 10.17 -4.82 31.48
CA LEU A 28 11.42 -4.25 30.99
C LEU A 28 11.30 -2.72 31.00
N GLU A 29 11.86 -2.07 32.01
CA GLU A 29 11.74 -0.62 32.23
C GLU A 29 12.91 0.16 31.65
N ASP A 30 14.06 -0.47 31.45
CA ASP A 30 15.24 0.21 30.90
C ASP A 30 15.15 0.33 29.37
N ASN A 31 15.39 1.53 28.87
CA ASN A 31 15.46 1.88 27.45
C ASN A 31 16.92 2.14 27.07
N TYR A 32 17.45 1.30 26.18
CA TYR A 32 18.83 1.37 25.70
C TYR A 32 18.98 2.12 24.36
N ARG A 33 17.87 2.50 23.73
CA ARG A 33 17.83 3.15 22.42
C ARG A 33 18.01 4.66 22.53
N SER A 34 17.07 5.30 23.21
CA SER A 34 16.88 6.74 23.20
C SER A 34 17.62 7.42 24.36
N THR A 35 18.11 8.63 24.13
CA THR A 35 18.64 9.49 25.19
C THR A 35 17.55 9.86 26.21
N GLN A 36 17.97 10.23 27.41
CA GLN A 36 17.09 10.67 28.47
C GLN A 36 16.18 11.83 28.04
N ALA A 37 16.72 12.83 27.34
CA ALA A 37 15.96 13.98 26.89
C ALA A 37 14.76 13.62 25.97
N ILE A 38 14.94 12.63 25.08
CA ILE A 38 13.86 12.12 24.21
C ILE A 38 12.85 11.31 25.05
N LEU A 39 13.35 10.45 25.94
CA LEU A 39 12.52 9.54 26.71
C LEU A 39 11.63 10.27 27.73
N GLU A 40 12.09 11.40 28.28
CA GLU A 40 11.30 12.26 29.16
C GLU A 40 10.04 12.78 28.46
N ILE A 41 10.16 13.25 27.21
CA ILE A 41 9.01 13.70 26.43
C ILE A 41 8.08 12.53 26.11
N ALA A 42 8.62 11.38 25.72
CA ALA A 42 7.83 10.18 25.44
C ALA A 42 7.01 9.73 26.67
N ASN A 43 7.64 9.67 27.85
CA ASN A 43 6.98 9.32 29.11
C ASN A 43 5.91 10.35 29.49
N ARG A 44 6.19 11.65 29.32
CA ARG A 44 5.21 12.71 29.60
C ARG A 44 4.00 12.64 28.67
N LEU A 45 4.23 12.41 27.38
CA LEU A 45 3.16 12.28 26.40
C LEU A 45 2.25 11.10 26.74
N ILE A 46 2.81 9.91 26.95
CA ILE A 46 2.00 8.70 27.12
C ILE A 46 1.24 8.65 28.46
N ALA A 47 1.65 9.47 29.44
CA ALA A 47 0.94 9.61 30.72
C ALA A 47 -0.48 10.20 30.57
N PHE A 48 -0.77 10.89 29.46
CA PHE A 48 -2.12 11.40 29.18
C PHE A 48 -3.11 10.32 28.73
N ASN A 49 -2.66 9.10 28.40
CA ASN A 49 -3.56 7.98 28.12
C ASN A 49 -4.12 7.39 29.43
N LYS A 50 -5.46 7.36 29.55
CA LYS A 50 -6.14 6.88 30.77
C LYS A 50 -6.08 5.35 30.92
N VAL A 51 -6.14 4.62 29.81
CA VAL A 51 -6.17 3.15 29.80
C VAL A 51 -4.80 2.62 29.37
N ARG A 52 -3.95 2.35 30.36
CA ARG A 52 -2.59 1.80 30.18
C ARG A 52 -2.11 1.04 31.41
N HIS A 53 -1.10 0.19 31.24
CA HIS A 53 -0.28 -0.23 32.38
C HIS A 53 0.54 0.94 32.89
N ASP A 54 0.67 1.05 34.20
CA ASP A 54 1.61 1.99 34.80
C ASP A 54 3.03 1.49 34.56
N LYS A 55 3.68 2.13 33.59
CA LYS A 55 5.04 1.84 33.16
C LYS A 55 5.72 3.17 32.85
N ILE A 56 6.89 3.35 33.42
CA ILE A 56 7.80 4.46 33.16
C ILE A 56 9.09 3.85 32.59
N LEU A 57 9.52 4.32 31.43
CA LEU A 57 10.81 3.90 30.89
C LEU A 57 11.94 4.71 31.50
N ARG A 58 13.01 4.05 31.90
CA ARG A 58 14.24 4.67 32.42
C ARG A 58 15.30 4.65 31.32
N ALA A 59 15.94 5.79 31.06
CA ALA A 59 16.97 5.87 30.03
C ALA A 59 18.28 5.27 30.54
N ALA A 60 18.85 4.32 29.80
CA ALA A 60 20.21 3.84 30.03
C ALA A 60 21.27 4.82 29.49
N ARG A 61 20.87 5.72 28.58
CA ARG A 61 21.70 6.78 27.99
C ARG A 61 21.38 8.14 28.65
N PRO A 62 22.16 8.60 29.63
CA PRO A 62 21.88 9.87 30.33
C PRO A 62 22.07 11.09 29.42
N GLY A 63 21.36 12.18 29.70
CA GLY A 63 21.47 13.44 28.96
C GLY A 63 20.85 13.41 27.56
N GLY A 64 21.53 14.02 26.59
CA GLY A 64 21.06 14.20 25.21
C GLY A 64 20.55 15.62 24.92
N GLU A 65 20.44 15.94 23.63
CA GLU A 65 19.85 17.19 23.17
C GLU A 65 18.33 17.17 23.40
N ARG A 66 17.76 18.28 23.86
CA ARG A 66 16.30 18.40 23.97
C ARG A 66 15.67 18.34 22.58
N PRO A 67 14.59 17.55 22.39
CA PRO A 67 13.86 17.57 21.14
C PRO A 67 13.50 19.00 20.73
N ARG A 68 13.84 19.35 19.48
CA ARG A 68 13.62 20.68 18.93
C ARG A 68 12.22 20.73 18.33
N ILE A 69 11.52 21.85 18.45
CA ILE A 69 10.21 22.07 17.84
C ILE A 69 10.34 23.30 16.95
N GLU A 70 10.02 23.16 15.68
CA GLU A 70 10.15 24.22 14.69
C GLU A 70 8.82 24.41 13.98
N GLN A 71 8.34 25.65 13.95
CA GLN A 71 7.08 26.00 13.31
C GLN A 71 7.36 26.65 11.95
N CYS A 72 6.84 26.04 10.89
CA CYS A 72 6.91 26.57 9.54
C CYS A 72 5.54 27.09 9.10
N LYS A 73 5.50 28.03 8.15
CA LYS A 73 4.21 28.60 7.70
C LYS A 73 3.51 27.74 6.65
N THR A 74 4.28 26.95 5.90
CA THR A 74 3.76 26.07 4.86
C THR A 74 4.50 24.73 4.86
N ALA A 75 3.90 23.71 4.22
CA ALA A 75 4.52 22.40 4.06
C ALA A 75 5.81 22.45 3.22
N GLU A 76 5.90 23.39 2.27
CA GLU A 76 7.10 23.63 1.49
C GLU A 76 8.23 24.24 2.35
N GLU A 77 7.91 25.18 3.24
CA GLU A 77 8.87 25.73 4.19
C GLU A 77 9.36 24.65 5.17
N GLU A 78 8.47 23.78 5.65
CA GLU A 78 8.81 22.63 6.50
C GLU A 78 9.78 21.69 5.77
N ALA A 79 9.47 21.33 4.52
CA ALA A 79 10.33 20.48 3.70
C ALA A 79 11.70 21.12 3.46
N GLN A 80 11.75 22.42 3.12
CA GLN A 80 13.00 23.16 2.94
C GLN A 80 13.83 23.18 4.22
N PHE A 81 13.21 23.43 5.37
CA PHE A 81 13.86 23.44 6.67
C PHE A 81 14.48 22.08 7.00
N VAL A 82 13.69 21.00 6.92
CA VAL A 82 14.14 19.64 7.24
C VAL A 82 15.31 19.23 6.32
N VAL A 83 15.16 19.44 5.01
CA VAL A 83 16.19 19.10 4.02
C VAL A 83 17.46 19.93 4.21
N ALA A 84 17.34 21.22 4.54
CA ALA A 84 18.49 22.07 4.83
C ALA A 84 19.22 21.64 6.12
N ASP A 85 18.48 21.27 7.17
CA ASP A 85 19.06 20.81 8.42
C ASP A 85 19.78 19.46 8.26
N ILE A 86 19.18 18.50 7.54
CA ILE A 86 19.83 17.23 7.19
C ILE A 86 21.11 17.50 6.39
N ARG A 87 21.04 18.34 5.35
CA ARG A 87 22.21 18.68 4.53
C ARG A 87 23.34 19.28 5.36
N ARG A 88 23.01 20.17 6.30
CA ARG A 88 23.97 20.78 7.22
C ARG A 88 24.63 19.73 8.11
N LEU A 89 23.87 18.76 8.61
CA LEU A 89 24.42 17.68 9.44
C LEU A 89 25.31 16.75 8.64
N LEU A 90 24.93 16.41 7.40
CA LEU A 90 25.75 15.61 6.47
C LEU A 90 27.07 16.27 6.04
N GLN A 91 27.31 17.55 6.39
CA GLN A 91 28.65 18.17 6.24
C GLN A 91 29.65 17.63 7.25
N ARG A 92 29.18 17.01 8.33
CA ARG A 92 30.01 16.39 9.36
C ARG A 92 30.27 14.92 8.98
N PRO A 93 31.53 14.46 8.94
CA PRO A 93 31.90 13.15 8.40
C PRO A 93 31.38 11.95 9.20
N GLU A 94 30.94 12.16 10.43
CA GLU A 94 30.36 11.13 11.30
C GLU A 94 28.92 10.75 10.95
N PHE A 95 28.24 11.52 10.07
CA PHE A 95 26.85 11.26 9.71
C PHE A 95 26.72 10.81 8.26
N GLU A 96 25.91 9.77 8.07
CA GLU A 96 25.57 9.24 6.76
C GLU A 96 24.07 9.44 6.47
N PRO A 97 23.65 9.51 5.18
CA PRO A 97 22.24 9.65 4.82
C PRO A 97 21.30 8.65 5.51
N ARG A 98 21.74 7.41 5.74
CA ARG A 98 20.95 6.36 6.42
C ARG A 98 20.65 6.64 7.90
N ASP A 99 21.36 7.58 8.52
CA ASP A 99 21.16 7.94 9.94
C ASP A 99 19.91 8.79 10.16
N PHE A 100 19.29 9.26 9.07
CA PHE A 100 18.17 10.20 9.08
C PHE A 100 16.87 9.54 8.61
N ALA A 101 15.81 9.73 9.40
CA ALA A 101 14.45 9.37 9.01
C ALA A 101 13.48 10.56 9.11
N ILE A 102 12.61 10.71 8.11
CA ILE A 102 11.50 11.64 8.08
C ILE A 102 10.20 10.85 8.24
N LEU A 103 9.54 11.04 9.37
CA LEU A 103 8.33 10.32 9.77
C LEU A 103 7.10 11.19 9.60
N PHE A 104 6.13 10.71 8.84
CA PHE A 104 4.86 11.40 8.58
C PHE A 104 3.65 10.53 8.93
N ARG A 105 2.47 11.14 8.98
CA ARG A 105 1.23 10.45 9.40
C ARG A 105 0.43 9.89 8.22
N THR A 106 0.42 10.56 7.08
CA THR A 106 -0.35 10.18 5.87
C THR A 106 0.55 10.04 4.64
N ASN A 107 0.09 9.29 3.64
CA ASN A 107 0.87 9.02 2.41
C ASN A 107 0.94 10.21 1.44
N GLU A 108 0.30 11.35 1.76
CA GLU A 108 0.28 12.55 0.93
C GLU A 108 1.41 13.52 1.30
N GLN A 109 1.81 13.54 2.57
CA GLN A 109 2.90 14.37 3.11
C GLN A 109 4.28 14.18 2.46
N PRO A 110 4.75 12.98 2.05
CA PRO A 110 6.12 12.83 1.55
C PRO A 110 6.43 13.66 0.29
N ARG A 111 5.42 14.05 -0.51
CA ARG A 111 5.63 14.74 -1.80
C ARG A 111 6.49 16.00 -1.70
N ALA A 112 6.26 16.83 -0.69
CA ALA A 112 7.02 18.07 -0.47
C ALA A 112 8.49 17.75 -0.12
N PHE A 113 8.72 16.77 0.76
CA PHE A 113 10.05 16.31 1.15
C PHE A 113 10.79 15.65 -0.01
N GLU A 114 10.14 14.77 -0.78
CA GLU A 114 10.73 14.14 -1.97
C GLU A 114 11.18 15.19 -2.99
N THR A 115 10.37 16.23 -3.21
CA THR A 115 10.68 17.31 -4.15
C THR A 115 11.93 18.07 -3.71
N GLU A 116 12.00 18.47 -2.44
CA GLU A 116 13.15 19.19 -1.90
C GLU A 116 14.41 18.31 -1.79
N LEU A 117 14.28 17.01 -1.46
CA LEU A 117 15.39 16.05 -1.47
C LEU A 117 15.96 15.83 -2.87
N ARG A 118 15.10 15.73 -3.90
CA ARG A 118 15.54 15.67 -5.31
C ARG A 118 16.24 16.95 -5.72
N ARG A 119 15.68 18.11 -5.37
CA ARG A 119 16.30 19.43 -5.62
C ARG A 119 17.68 19.55 -4.94
N ALA A 120 17.80 18.99 -3.75
CA ALA A 120 19.03 18.89 -2.97
C ALA A 120 20.06 17.89 -3.52
N LYS A 121 19.66 17.03 -4.46
CA LYS A 121 20.41 15.84 -4.91
C LYS A 121 20.82 14.92 -3.75
N MET A 122 19.95 14.78 -2.75
CA MET A 122 20.19 13.87 -1.63
C MET A 122 19.43 12.56 -1.85
N ASN A 123 20.14 11.44 -1.65
CA ASN A 123 19.56 10.11 -1.82
C ASN A 123 18.52 9.86 -0.74
N TYR A 124 17.36 9.34 -1.14
CA TYR A 124 16.31 8.95 -0.21
C TYR A 124 15.60 7.68 -0.68
N VAL A 125 14.90 7.04 0.25
CA VAL A 125 14.02 5.88 0.01
C VAL A 125 12.68 6.12 0.69
N LEU A 126 11.59 5.70 0.06
CA LEU A 126 10.23 5.79 0.61
C LEU A 126 9.74 4.41 1.05
N VAL A 127 9.60 4.20 2.35
CA VAL A 127 9.27 2.91 2.97
C VAL A 127 7.81 2.88 3.43
N GLY A 128 7.05 1.91 2.91
CA GLY A 128 5.72 1.58 3.42
C GLY A 128 4.62 2.60 3.13
N SER A 129 4.71 3.32 2.00
CA SER A 129 3.49 3.72 1.28
C SER A 129 2.75 2.43 0.88
N SER A 130 1.40 2.43 0.82
CA SER A 130 0.60 1.22 0.53
C SER A 130 1.23 0.42 -0.60
N SER A 131 1.42 -0.89 -0.43
CA SER A 131 1.98 -1.75 -1.49
C SER A 131 1.29 -1.39 -2.80
N PHE A 132 2.07 -1.19 -3.86
CA PHE A 132 1.54 -0.94 -5.19
C PHE A 132 0.39 -1.92 -5.51
N PHE A 133 0.56 -3.19 -5.13
CA PHE A 133 -0.41 -4.28 -5.27
C PHE A 133 -1.62 -4.21 -4.36
N ASP A 134 -1.61 -3.38 -3.32
CA ASP A 134 -2.77 -3.18 -2.45
C ASP A 134 -3.78 -2.18 -3.02
N ARG A 135 -3.36 -1.39 -4.02
CA ARG A 135 -4.24 -0.42 -4.68
C ARG A 135 -5.40 -1.18 -5.34
N LYS A 136 -6.61 -0.64 -5.18
CA LYS A 136 -7.83 -1.29 -5.66
C LYS A 136 -7.74 -1.57 -7.16
N GLU A 137 -7.24 -0.60 -7.90
CA GLU A 137 -7.14 -0.63 -9.35
C GLU A 137 -6.13 -1.67 -9.80
N VAL A 138 -4.97 -1.72 -9.14
CA VAL A 138 -3.94 -2.73 -9.39
C VAL A 138 -4.49 -4.14 -9.15
N ARG A 139 -5.21 -4.36 -8.04
CA ARG A 139 -5.85 -5.65 -7.76
C ARG A 139 -6.92 -6.03 -8.77
N ASP A 140 -7.68 -5.07 -9.28
CA ASP A 140 -8.68 -5.32 -10.33
C ASP A 140 -7.99 -5.80 -11.61
N VAL A 141 -6.96 -5.08 -12.07
CA VAL A 141 -6.18 -5.47 -13.26
C VAL A 141 -5.56 -6.86 -13.07
N LEU A 142 -4.89 -7.11 -11.94
CA LEU A 142 -4.29 -8.42 -11.68
C LEU A 142 -5.33 -9.55 -11.60
N ALA A 143 -6.52 -9.30 -11.05
CA ALA A 143 -7.58 -10.28 -11.03
C ALA A 143 -8.10 -10.61 -12.45
N TYR A 144 -8.19 -9.63 -13.35
CA TYR A 144 -8.44 -9.90 -14.76
C TYR A 144 -7.37 -10.82 -15.35
N LEU A 145 -6.09 -10.48 -15.18
CA LEU A 145 -4.98 -11.28 -15.73
C LEU A 145 -4.99 -12.71 -15.17
N ARG A 146 -5.26 -12.89 -13.86
CA ARG A 146 -5.38 -14.20 -13.23
C ARG A 146 -6.50 -15.03 -13.83
N VAL A 147 -7.69 -14.45 -14.05
CA VAL A 147 -8.82 -15.16 -14.71
C VAL A 147 -8.50 -15.49 -16.18
N LEU A 148 -7.73 -14.65 -16.87
CA LEU A 148 -7.23 -14.96 -18.23
C LEU A 148 -6.21 -16.10 -18.25
N VAL A 149 -5.57 -16.43 -17.14
CA VAL A 149 -4.70 -17.61 -17.02
C VAL A 149 -5.47 -18.80 -16.49
N ALA A 150 -6.10 -18.67 -15.33
CA ALA A 150 -6.88 -19.68 -14.62
C ALA A 150 -8.30 -19.16 -14.33
N PRO A 151 -9.33 -19.54 -15.12
CA PRO A 151 -10.70 -19.07 -14.91
C PRO A 151 -11.33 -19.61 -13.62
N ASP A 152 -10.79 -20.72 -13.12
CA ASP A 152 -11.23 -21.38 -11.90
C ASP A 152 -10.69 -20.66 -10.63
N ASP A 153 -9.90 -19.58 -10.75
CA ASP A 153 -9.57 -18.69 -9.64
C ASP A 153 -10.83 -17.92 -9.19
N GLU A 154 -11.55 -18.50 -8.23
CA GLU A 154 -12.81 -17.95 -7.73
C GLU A 154 -12.66 -16.59 -7.06
N VAL A 155 -11.53 -16.33 -6.40
CA VAL A 155 -11.29 -15.07 -5.70
C VAL A 155 -11.17 -13.94 -6.71
N SER A 156 -10.36 -14.14 -7.75
CA SER A 156 -10.19 -13.17 -8.83
C SER A 156 -11.48 -13.02 -9.64
N LEU A 157 -12.16 -14.13 -9.96
CA LEU A 157 -13.41 -14.11 -10.73
C LEU A 157 -14.51 -13.33 -10.02
N ARG A 158 -14.72 -13.56 -8.71
CA ARG A 158 -15.73 -12.84 -7.92
C ARG A 158 -15.43 -11.35 -7.82
N ARG A 159 -14.15 -10.96 -7.82
CA ARG A 159 -13.73 -9.56 -7.81
C ARG A 159 -14.15 -8.83 -9.09
N ILE A 160 -13.90 -9.44 -10.24
CA ILE A 160 -14.03 -8.75 -11.54
C ILE A 160 -15.39 -8.93 -12.21
N ILE A 161 -16.19 -9.93 -11.82
CA ILE A 161 -17.45 -10.28 -12.51
C ILE A 161 -18.37 -9.07 -12.71
N ASN A 162 -18.42 -8.16 -11.75
CA ASN A 162 -19.22 -6.93 -11.81
C ASN A 162 -18.38 -5.64 -11.62
N THR A 163 -17.07 -5.69 -11.93
CA THR A 163 -16.20 -4.51 -11.93
C THR A 163 -15.49 -4.39 -13.27
N PRO A 164 -15.83 -3.41 -14.13
CA PRO A 164 -16.88 -2.40 -13.98
C PRO A 164 -18.30 -2.98 -13.90
N PRO A 165 -19.31 -2.22 -13.41
CA PRO A 165 -20.69 -2.70 -13.27
C PRO A 165 -21.29 -3.23 -14.57
N ARG A 166 -21.81 -4.46 -14.53
CA ARG A 166 -22.47 -5.17 -15.65
C ARG A 166 -23.95 -5.43 -15.42
N GLY A 167 -24.55 -4.77 -14.43
CA GLY A 167 -25.92 -5.03 -14.00
C GLY A 167 -26.07 -6.34 -13.22
N LEU A 168 -24.98 -6.93 -12.73
CA LEU A 168 -25.01 -8.13 -11.89
C LEU A 168 -25.06 -7.71 -10.42
N GLY A 169 -26.27 -7.68 -9.85
CA GLY A 169 -26.47 -7.36 -8.43
C GLY A 169 -25.82 -8.41 -7.51
N SER A 170 -25.60 -8.03 -6.23
CA SER A 170 -25.03 -8.94 -5.22
C SER A 170 -25.80 -10.26 -5.12
N LYS A 171 -27.14 -10.19 -5.08
CA LYS A 171 -28.02 -11.38 -5.06
C LYS A 171 -27.78 -12.32 -6.25
N THR A 172 -27.53 -11.78 -7.44
CA THR A 172 -27.24 -12.57 -8.64
C THR A 172 -25.90 -13.30 -8.51
N VAL A 173 -24.87 -12.59 -8.05
CA VAL A 173 -23.54 -13.17 -7.83
C VAL A 173 -23.58 -14.23 -6.72
N ASP A 174 -24.33 -13.98 -5.65
CA ASP A 174 -24.51 -14.93 -4.54
C ASP A 174 -25.28 -16.18 -4.98
N LEU A 175 -26.31 -16.04 -5.82
CA LEU A 175 -27.05 -17.16 -6.42
C LEU A 175 -26.12 -18.05 -7.26
N LEU A 176 -25.32 -17.43 -8.13
CA LEU A 176 -24.34 -18.13 -8.97
C LEU A 176 -23.30 -18.88 -8.13
N THR A 177 -22.80 -18.23 -7.08
CA THR A 177 -21.82 -18.81 -6.15
C THR A 177 -22.43 -19.97 -5.37
N THR A 178 -23.64 -19.81 -4.84
CA THR A 178 -24.36 -20.86 -4.11
C THR A 178 -24.61 -22.07 -4.98
N ARG A 179 -24.93 -21.86 -6.26
CA ARG A 179 -25.08 -22.94 -7.24
C ARG A 179 -23.75 -23.66 -7.48
N ALA A 180 -22.65 -22.92 -7.68
CA ALA A 180 -21.32 -23.51 -7.86
C ALA A 180 -20.95 -24.46 -6.69
N VAL A 181 -21.17 -23.99 -5.46
CA VAL A 181 -20.97 -24.77 -4.23
C VAL A 181 -21.88 -26.01 -4.19
N LYS A 182 -23.18 -25.86 -4.47
CA LYS A 182 -24.15 -26.96 -4.45
C LYS A 182 -23.79 -28.09 -5.42
N HIS A 183 -23.25 -27.75 -6.59
CA HIS A 183 -22.85 -28.74 -7.60
C HIS A 183 -21.40 -29.24 -7.42
N GLY A 184 -20.63 -28.69 -6.47
CA GLY A 184 -19.22 -29.04 -6.29
C GLY A 184 -18.37 -28.71 -7.52
N THR A 185 -18.70 -27.61 -8.22
CA THR A 185 -18.02 -27.20 -9.46
C THR A 185 -17.54 -25.75 -9.36
N PRO A 186 -16.40 -25.38 -9.99
CA PRO A 186 -15.92 -24.01 -9.98
C PRO A 186 -16.94 -23.04 -10.55
N LEU A 187 -17.00 -21.82 -10.01
CA LEU A 187 -17.93 -20.77 -10.46
C LEU A 187 -17.87 -20.55 -11.99
N TRP A 188 -16.68 -20.57 -12.59
CA TRP A 188 -16.53 -20.44 -14.04
C TRP A 188 -17.33 -21.47 -14.84
N ARG A 189 -17.45 -22.72 -14.36
CA ARG A 189 -18.24 -23.75 -15.02
C ARG A 189 -19.73 -23.47 -14.98
N ILE A 190 -20.23 -22.79 -13.94
CA ILE A 190 -21.61 -22.31 -13.89
C ILE A 190 -21.81 -21.17 -14.88
N LEU A 191 -20.90 -20.19 -14.90
CA LEU A 191 -20.99 -19.05 -15.81
C LEU A 191 -20.93 -19.46 -17.28
N ALA A 192 -20.13 -20.47 -17.62
CA ALA A 192 -19.93 -20.92 -19.00
C ALA A 192 -21.07 -21.78 -19.56
N GLN A 193 -22.15 -22.01 -18.80
CA GLN A 193 -23.32 -22.76 -19.28
C GLN A 193 -24.11 -21.93 -20.30
N PRO A 194 -24.72 -22.55 -21.32
CA PRO A 194 -25.54 -21.86 -22.30
C PRO A 194 -26.77 -21.17 -21.68
N THR A 195 -27.33 -21.80 -20.66
CA THR A 195 -28.47 -21.29 -19.91
C THR A 195 -28.25 -21.46 -18.42
N ILE A 196 -28.66 -20.46 -17.63
CA ILE A 196 -28.52 -20.47 -16.17
C ILE A 196 -29.89 -20.25 -15.53
N GLU A 197 -30.53 -21.33 -15.09
CA GLU A 197 -31.86 -21.29 -14.48
C GLU A 197 -31.93 -20.32 -13.28
N GLY A 198 -32.99 -19.52 -13.20
CA GLY A 198 -33.22 -18.60 -12.08
C GLY A 198 -32.52 -17.25 -12.19
N LEU A 199 -31.82 -17.00 -13.30
CA LEU A 199 -31.42 -15.65 -13.69
C LEU A 199 -32.54 -14.94 -14.48
N THR A 200 -32.54 -13.61 -14.41
CA THR A 200 -33.31 -12.80 -15.36
C THR A 200 -32.62 -12.79 -16.72
N GLU A 201 -33.38 -12.56 -17.79
CA GLU A 201 -32.84 -12.50 -19.16
C GLU A 201 -31.71 -11.45 -19.28
N SER A 202 -31.82 -10.32 -18.56
CA SER A 202 -30.79 -9.29 -18.52
C SER A 202 -29.51 -9.77 -17.83
N ALA A 203 -29.64 -10.45 -16.68
CA ALA A 203 -28.50 -10.99 -15.96
C ALA A 203 -27.79 -12.09 -16.76
N GLU A 204 -28.55 -12.96 -17.42
CA GLU A 204 -28.02 -14.00 -18.30
C GLU A 204 -27.25 -13.41 -19.48
N LYS A 205 -27.79 -12.39 -20.17
CA LYS A 205 -27.07 -11.65 -21.22
C LYS A 205 -25.76 -11.02 -20.71
N SER A 206 -25.76 -10.44 -19.51
CA SER A 206 -24.55 -9.87 -18.91
C SER A 206 -23.50 -10.91 -18.57
N VAL A 207 -23.90 -12.07 -18.03
CA VAL A 207 -22.99 -13.20 -17.77
C VAL A 207 -22.41 -13.71 -19.09
N THR A 208 -23.25 -13.93 -20.11
CA THR A 208 -22.81 -14.40 -21.43
C THR A 208 -21.78 -13.46 -22.06
N ARG A 209 -22.04 -12.15 -22.07
CA ARG A 209 -21.08 -11.15 -22.58
C ARG A 209 -19.75 -11.16 -21.82
N PHE A 210 -19.79 -11.33 -20.50
CA PHE A 210 -18.58 -11.41 -19.68
C PHE A 210 -17.79 -12.71 -19.97
N VAL A 211 -18.47 -13.84 -20.11
CA VAL A 211 -17.85 -15.12 -20.44
C VAL A 211 -17.22 -15.08 -21.84
N GLU A 212 -17.90 -14.48 -22.82
CA GLU A 212 -17.37 -14.27 -24.18
C GLU A 212 -16.14 -13.38 -24.18
N LEU A 213 -16.17 -12.28 -23.41
CA LEU A 213 -15.02 -11.40 -23.20
C LEU A 213 -13.82 -12.21 -22.67
N VAL A 214 -14.00 -12.94 -21.56
CA VAL A 214 -12.93 -13.74 -20.97
C VAL A 214 -12.42 -14.80 -21.95
N LYS A 215 -13.31 -15.54 -22.64
CA LYS A 215 -12.92 -16.54 -23.64
C LYS A 215 -12.09 -15.95 -24.78
N ARG A 216 -12.49 -14.78 -25.30
CA ARG A 216 -11.78 -14.05 -26.36
C ARG A 216 -10.37 -13.66 -25.93
N TYR A 217 -10.22 -13.01 -24.78
CA TYR A 217 -8.91 -12.57 -24.30
C TYR A 217 -8.01 -13.75 -23.90
N ARG A 218 -8.58 -14.84 -23.38
CA ARG A 218 -7.85 -16.11 -23.15
C ARG A 218 -7.32 -16.70 -24.45
N HIS A 219 -8.09 -16.61 -25.53
CA HIS A 219 -7.66 -17.10 -26.83
C HIS A 219 -6.48 -16.29 -27.36
N TRP A 220 -6.56 -14.96 -27.36
CA TRP A 220 -5.45 -14.09 -27.76
C TRP A 220 -4.20 -14.27 -26.88
N ALA A 221 -4.36 -14.37 -25.56
CA ALA A 221 -3.22 -14.61 -24.66
C ALA A 221 -2.48 -15.92 -24.98
N LYS A 222 -3.22 -16.97 -25.38
CA LYS A 222 -2.63 -18.24 -25.82
C LYS A 222 -1.92 -18.12 -27.17
N GLN A 223 -2.50 -17.37 -28.12
CA GLN A 223 -1.85 -17.15 -29.42
C GLN A 223 -0.53 -16.39 -29.26
N ILE A 224 -0.50 -15.32 -28.47
CA ILE A 224 0.72 -14.53 -28.21
C ILE A 224 1.82 -15.40 -27.57
N ALA A 225 1.45 -16.26 -26.62
CA ALA A 225 2.38 -17.20 -25.99
C ALA A 225 2.96 -18.24 -26.98
N GLN A 226 2.21 -18.59 -28.04
CA GLN A 226 2.62 -19.57 -29.05
C GLN A 226 3.43 -18.96 -30.19
N SER A 227 3.17 -17.71 -30.56
CA SER A 227 3.89 -16.99 -31.61
C SER A 227 5.27 -16.47 -31.17
N GLY A 228 5.59 -16.55 -29.87
CA GLY A 228 6.88 -16.18 -29.32
C GLY A 228 7.05 -14.68 -29.08
N GLY A 229 6.02 -13.86 -29.26
CA GLY A 229 6.07 -12.40 -29.11
C GLY A 229 7.03 -11.76 -30.12
N SER A 230 6.51 -11.11 -31.16
CA SER A 230 7.40 -10.27 -31.96
C SER A 230 7.96 -9.14 -31.09
N PRO A 231 9.27 -8.83 -31.17
CA PRO A 231 9.84 -7.73 -30.41
C PRO A 231 9.10 -6.44 -30.77
N VAL A 232 8.72 -5.69 -29.75
CA VAL A 232 8.08 -4.38 -29.87
C VAL A 232 9.03 -3.48 -30.67
N SER A 233 8.71 -3.26 -31.94
CA SER A 233 9.25 -2.10 -32.66
C SER A 233 8.67 -0.86 -32.01
N SER A 234 9.53 0.07 -31.63
CA SER A 234 9.24 1.30 -30.87
C SER A 234 8.38 2.33 -31.60
N ASP A 235 7.52 1.91 -32.54
CA ASP A 235 6.80 2.78 -33.47
C ASP A 235 5.29 2.48 -33.57
N ASP A 236 4.72 1.76 -32.60
CA ASP A 236 3.25 1.57 -32.48
C ASP A 236 2.60 2.85 -31.93
N SER A 237 2.68 3.90 -32.75
CA SER A 237 1.83 5.07 -32.67
C SER A 237 0.38 4.66 -32.98
N GLU A 238 -0.48 4.88 -31.99
CA GLU A 238 -1.95 4.92 -32.02
C GLU A 238 -2.61 4.82 -33.41
N SER A 239 -2.76 3.63 -34.00
CA SER A 239 -3.51 3.51 -35.26
C SER A 239 -3.92 2.09 -35.67
N ASN A 240 -4.69 1.38 -34.82
CA ASN A 240 -5.85 0.60 -35.29
C ASN A 240 -6.61 -0.06 -34.13
N ALA A 241 -7.73 0.53 -33.72
CA ALA A 241 -8.67 -0.06 -32.74
C ALA A 241 -9.38 -1.34 -33.24
N SER A 242 -9.03 -1.86 -34.41
CA SER A 242 -9.66 -3.05 -35.02
C SER A 242 -8.71 -4.24 -35.16
N ALA A 243 -7.42 -4.06 -34.91
CA ALA A 243 -6.43 -5.14 -35.03
C ALA A 243 -6.40 -6.03 -33.78
N GLU A 244 -6.17 -7.33 -33.97
CA GLU A 244 -5.94 -8.27 -32.88
C GLU A 244 -4.65 -7.93 -32.14
N PRO A 245 -4.62 -8.02 -30.79
CA PRO A 245 -3.42 -7.71 -30.02
C PRO A 245 -2.32 -8.73 -30.32
N THR A 246 -1.14 -8.22 -30.69
CA THR A 246 0.04 -9.04 -31.04
C THR A 246 1.01 -9.22 -29.86
N THR A 247 0.82 -8.46 -28.79
CA THR A 247 1.67 -8.43 -27.59
C THR A 247 0.81 -8.50 -26.32
N LEU A 248 1.38 -8.95 -25.21
CA LEU A 248 0.71 -8.95 -23.91
C LEU A 248 0.35 -7.53 -23.48
N THR A 249 1.25 -6.56 -23.74
CA THR A 249 1.00 -5.15 -23.42
C THR A 249 -0.20 -4.61 -24.21
N SER A 250 -0.27 -4.84 -25.53
CA SER A 250 -1.43 -4.42 -26.34
C SER A 250 -2.71 -5.15 -25.94
N LEU A 251 -2.62 -6.43 -25.56
CA LEU A 251 -3.74 -7.21 -25.04
C LEU A 251 -4.31 -6.58 -23.76
N VAL A 252 -3.49 -6.20 -22.79
CA VAL A 252 -3.97 -5.61 -21.53
C VAL A 252 -4.51 -4.20 -21.75
N ARG A 253 -3.83 -3.35 -22.55
CA ARG A 253 -4.36 -2.02 -22.91
C ARG A 253 -5.74 -2.14 -23.58
N ARG A 254 -5.88 -3.10 -24.49
CA ARG A 254 -7.14 -3.35 -25.19
C ARG A 254 -8.22 -3.85 -24.24
N LEU A 255 -7.89 -4.74 -23.29
CA LEU A 255 -8.83 -5.20 -22.27
C LEU A 255 -9.37 -4.03 -21.44
N LEU A 256 -8.48 -3.15 -20.96
CA LEU A 256 -8.86 -1.99 -20.15
C LEU A 256 -9.78 -1.03 -20.91
N SER A 257 -9.52 -0.86 -22.20
CA SER A 257 -10.38 -0.08 -23.10
C SER A 257 -11.75 -0.74 -23.33
N ASP A 258 -11.78 -2.04 -23.66
CA ASP A 258 -13.02 -2.78 -23.96
C ASP A 258 -13.95 -2.90 -22.75
N ILE A 259 -13.39 -2.96 -21.53
CA ILE A 259 -14.19 -2.95 -20.29
C ILE A 259 -14.53 -1.53 -19.81
N HIS A 260 -14.02 -0.49 -20.47
CA HIS A 260 -14.17 0.92 -20.07
C HIS A 260 -13.72 1.18 -18.63
N TYR A 261 -12.52 0.72 -18.27
CA TYR A 261 -12.00 0.85 -16.91
C TYR A 261 -11.72 2.31 -16.52
N ASP A 262 -11.37 3.17 -17.48
CA ASP A 262 -11.20 4.61 -17.27
C ASP A 262 -12.51 5.27 -16.81
N ALA A 263 -13.63 4.88 -17.44
CA ALA A 263 -14.96 5.36 -17.07
C ALA A 263 -15.35 4.87 -15.67
N GLU A 264 -14.93 3.66 -15.29
CA GLU A 264 -15.15 3.14 -13.94
C GLU A 264 -14.36 3.92 -12.88
N ILE A 265 -13.12 4.31 -13.15
CA ILE A 265 -12.35 5.20 -12.27
C ILE A 265 -13.06 6.54 -12.14
N ARG A 266 -13.48 7.17 -13.25
CA ARG A 266 -14.23 8.44 -13.22
C ARG A 266 -15.55 8.32 -12.45
N ARG A 267 -16.22 7.17 -12.52
CA ARG A 267 -17.46 6.90 -11.79
C ARG A 267 -17.23 6.78 -10.28
N GLN A 268 -16.10 6.21 -9.86
CA GLN A 268 -15.81 5.97 -8.44
C GLN A 268 -15.18 7.17 -7.74
N TYR A 269 -14.42 8.00 -8.46
CA TYR A 269 -13.61 9.07 -7.89
C TYR A 269 -14.06 10.43 -8.48
N PRO A 270 -14.69 11.32 -7.68
CA PRO A 270 -15.15 12.62 -8.16
C PRO A 270 -14.03 13.62 -8.48
N ASP A 271 -12.91 13.57 -7.75
CA ASP A 271 -11.78 14.50 -7.91
C ASP A 271 -10.90 14.09 -9.11
N PRO A 272 -10.66 14.99 -10.09
CA PRO A 272 -9.74 14.74 -11.20
C PRO A 272 -8.32 14.34 -10.78
N ASN A 273 -7.81 14.86 -9.66
CA ASN A 273 -6.47 14.51 -9.18
C ASN A 273 -6.41 13.07 -8.69
N ASP A 274 -7.46 12.62 -8.00
CA ASP A 274 -7.60 11.22 -7.58
C ASP A 274 -7.72 10.31 -8.81
N GLN A 275 -8.55 10.68 -9.79
CA GLN A 275 -8.68 9.91 -11.05
C GLN A 275 -7.32 9.73 -11.73
N GLN A 276 -6.54 10.81 -11.85
CA GLN A 276 -5.21 10.76 -12.46
C GLN A 276 -4.25 9.85 -11.66
N ALA A 277 -4.29 9.93 -10.33
CA ALA A 277 -3.46 9.08 -9.48
C ALA A 277 -3.85 7.59 -9.55
N ARG A 278 -5.16 7.29 -9.69
CA ARG A 278 -5.66 5.92 -9.87
C ARG A 278 -5.29 5.36 -11.25
N TRP A 279 -5.44 6.17 -12.29
CA TRP A 279 -5.04 5.79 -13.64
C TRP A 279 -3.52 5.56 -13.75
N ALA A 280 -2.71 6.40 -13.09
CA ALA A 280 -1.26 6.21 -13.04
C ALA A 280 -0.87 4.84 -12.46
N ALA A 281 -1.59 4.36 -11.43
CA ALA A 281 -1.34 3.03 -10.87
C ALA A 281 -1.72 1.89 -11.84
N VAL A 282 -2.76 2.07 -12.66
CA VAL A 282 -3.12 1.12 -13.74
C VAL A 282 -2.02 1.08 -14.81
N GLU A 283 -1.58 2.25 -15.27
CA GLU A 283 -0.50 2.36 -16.26
C GLU A 283 0.82 1.77 -15.76
N GLU A 284 1.11 1.84 -14.46
CA GLU A 284 2.28 1.21 -13.86
C GLU A 284 2.25 -0.34 -13.99
N VAL A 285 1.07 -0.98 -13.88
CA VAL A 285 0.93 -2.42 -14.16
C VAL A 285 1.24 -2.73 -15.63
N VAL A 286 0.73 -1.89 -16.53
CA VAL A 286 0.95 -2.03 -17.98
C VAL A 286 2.42 -1.83 -18.34
N ASN A 287 3.08 -0.85 -17.73
CA ASN A 287 4.51 -0.59 -17.92
C ASN A 287 5.37 -1.72 -17.34
N ALA A 288 4.99 -2.28 -16.18
CA ALA A 288 5.66 -3.45 -15.62
C ALA A 288 5.54 -4.67 -16.57
N LEU A 289 4.37 -4.87 -17.16
CA LEU A 289 4.15 -5.92 -18.15
C LEU A 289 4.98 -5.70 -19.42
N ALA A 290 5.05 -4.48 -19.94
CA ALA A 290 5.91 -4.13 -21.08
C ALA A 290 7.40 -4.35 -20.78
N GLY A 291 7.83 -4.00 -19.57
CA GLY A 291 9.19 -4.26 -19.10
C GLY A 291 9.50 -5.76 -19.01
N TYR A 292 8.53 -6.57 -18.54
CA TYR A 292 8.64 -8.03 -18.53
C TYR A 292 8.68 -8.63 -19.94
N GLU A 293 7.81 -8.15 -20.82
CA GLU A 293 7.69 -8.59 -22.21
C GLU A 293 8.96 -8.34 -23.00
N SER A 294 9.58 -7.16 -22.85
CA SER A 294 10.81 -6.80 -23.58
C SER A 294 12.06 -7.61 -23.16
N ARG A 295 12.07 -8.16 -21.93
CA ARG A 295 13.20 -8.94 -21.40
C ARG A 295 13.03 -10.46 -21.50
N THR A 296 11.86 -10.93 -21.90
CA THR A 296 11.51 -12.36 -21.88
C THR A 296 11.31 -12.86 -23.30
N GLU A 297 12.07 -13.89 -23.70
CA GLU A 297 12.02 -14.44 -25.07
C GLU A 297 10.66 -15.06 -25.43
N ARG A 298 9.95 -15.64 -24.45
CA ARG A 298 8.60 -16.19 -24.63
C ARG A 298 7.67 -15.68 -23.53
N PRO A 299 7.19 -14.43 -23.64
CA PRO A 299 6.43 -13.82 -22.57
C PRO A 299 5.05 -14.48 -22.48
N THR A 300 4.66 -14.84 -21.26
CA THR A 300 3.30 -15.34 -20.95
C THR A 300 2.69 -14.55 -19.81
N LEU A 301 1.35 -14.45 -19.78
CA LEU A 301 0.64 -13.85 -18.64
C LEU A 301 0.92 -14.60 -17.33
N LEU A 302 1.05 -15.93 -17.37
CA LEU A 302 1.40 -16.72 -16.18
C LEU A 302 2.79 -16.34 -15.67
N GLY A 303 3.79 -16.29 -16.56
CA GLY A 303 5.15 -15.89 -16.15
C GLY A 303 5.21 -14.46 -15.60
N PHE A 304 4.41 -13.52 -16.16
CA PHE A 304 4.29 -12.17 -15.60
C PHE A 304 3.67 -12.20 -14.20
N LEU A 305 2.61 -12.98 -14.00
CA LEU A 305 1.94 -13.11 -12.70
C LEU A 305 2.84 -13.80 -11.67
N ASP A 306 3.61 -14.82 -12.07
CA ASP A 306 4.58 -15.48 -11.21
C ASP A 306 5.70 -14.49 -10.81
N GLU A 307 6.22 -13.70 -11.75
CA GLU A 307 7.20 -12.67 -11.43
C GLU A 307 6.63 -11.56 -10.53
N ALA A 308 5.42 -11.08 -10.82
CA ALA A 308 4.75 -10.07 -10.00
C ALA A 308 4.45 -10.57 -8.57
N THR A 309 4.17 -11.87 -8.40
CA THR A 309 3.90 -12.49 -7.09
C THR A 309 5.16 -12.93 -6.35
N LEU A 310 6.22 -13.33 -7.05
CA LEU A 310 7.54 -13.54 -6.46
C LEU A 310 8.16 -12.21 -6.03
N GLY A 311 7.90 -11.16 -6.82
CA GLY A 311 8.12 -9.77 -6.42
C GLY A 311 7.48 -9.47 -5.07
N ASP A 312 6.27 -9.96 -4.79
CA ASP A 312 5.57 -9.81 -3.49
C ASP A 312 6.39 -10.32 -2.28
N ARG A 313 7.24 -11.35 -2.46
CA ARG A 313 8.24 -11.78 -1.45
C ARG A 313 9.52 -10.95 -1.49
N GLU A 314 9.88 -10.41 -2.64
CA GLU A 314 10.96 -9.45 -2.76
C GLU A 314 10.62 -8.07 -2.19
N PHE A 315 9.35 -7.68 -2.04
CA PHE A 315 8.93 -6.39 -1.47
C PHE A 315 9.00 -6.33 0.07
N ASP A 316 8.78 -7.45 0.78
CA ASP A 316 9.14 -7.55 2.20
C ASP A 316 10.67 -7.42 2.37
N ASN A 317 11.44 -8.00 1.44
CA ASN A 317 12.87 -7.73 1.30
C ASN A 317 13.17 -6.34 0.74
N GLU A 318 12.27 -5.65 0.03
CA GLU A 318 12.53 -4.31 -0.50
C GLU A 318 12.55 -3.31 0.63
N LYS A 319 11.68 -3.44 1.64
CA LYS A 319 11.78 -2.61 2.84
C LYS A 319 13.16 -2.76 3.47
N GLU A 320 13.64 -4.01 3.64
CA GLU A 320 14.93 -4.27 4.24
C GLU A 320 16.11 -3.84 3.34
N LYS A 321 16.04 -4.11 2.03
CA LYS A 321 16.99 -3.64 1.00
C LYS A 321 17.02 -2.11 0.91
N GLN A 322 15.87 -1.44 0.97
CA GLN A 322 15.74 0.03 0.97
C GLN A 322 16.36 0.63 2.24
N LEU A 323 16.10 0.02 3.40
CA LEU A 323 16.72 0.41 4.68
C LEU A 323 18.23 0.14 4.73
N GLN A 324 18.73 -0.81 3.94
CA GLN A 324 20.18 -1.06 3.79
C GLN A 324 20.87 -0.06 2.86
N ARG A 325 20.14 0.71 2.03
CA ARG A 325 20.74 1.73 1.17
C ARG A 325 21.25 2.89 2.03
N ASN A 326 22.39 3.46 1.63
CA ASN A 326 22.87 4.68 2.24
C ASN A 326 22.06 5.89 1.75
N ALA A 327 20.85 6.06 2.30
CA ALA A 327 19.86 7.03 1.86
C ALA A 327 18.96 7.48 3.02
N ILE A 328 18.45 8.71 2.95
CA ILE A 328 17.49 9.26 3.93
C ILE A 328 16.18 8.48 3.83
N VAL A 329 15.63 8.08 4.96
CA VAL A 329 14.45 7.22 4.98
C VAL A 329 13.16 8.03 5.20
N LEU A 330 12.24 7.96 4.24
CA LEU A 330 10.91 8.56 4.35
C LEU A 330 9.91 7.44 4.67
N MET A 331 9.12 7.57 5.73
CA MET A 331 8.12 6.55 6.04
C MET A 331 6.97 7.06 6.91
N THR A 332 5.88 6.30 6.93
CA THR A 332 4.80 6.58 7.87
C THR A 332 5.20 6.20 9.31
N LEU A 333 4.60 6.88 10.30
CA LEU A 333 4.74 6.53 11.72
C LEU A 333 4.36 5.07 12.02
N HIS A 334 3.42 4.50 11.26
CA HIS A 334 3.04 3.09 11.39
C HIS A 334 4.15 2.16 10.89
N SER A 335 4.76 2.50 9.74
CA SER A 335 5.84 1.72 9.11
C SER A 335 7.14 1.73 9.93
N ALA A 336 7.32 2.75 10.78
CA ALA A 336 8.47 2.91 11.66
C ALA A 336 8.48 1.97 12.88
N LYS A 337 7.35 1.33 13.20
CA LYS A 337 7.27 0.42 14.36
C LYS A 337 8.33 -0.68 14.27
N GLY A 338 9.18 -0.75 15.29
CA GLY A 338 10.26 -1.75 15.38
C GLY A 338 11.61 -1.27 14.83
N LEU A 339 11.64 -0.14 14.11
CA LEU A 339 12.88 0.46 13.59
C LEU A 339 13.46 1.50 14.55
N GLU A 340 14.66 1.96 14.29
CA GLU A 340 15.34 2.99 15.07
C GLU A 340 16.35 3.74 14.22
N PHE A 341 16.52 5.04 14.49
CA PHE A 341 17.39 5.92 13.72
C PHE A 341 18.12 6.88 14.67
N PRO A 342 19.40 7.21 14.40
CA PRO A 342 20.13 8.26 15.12
C PRO A 342 19.37 9.58 15.16
N HIS A 343 18.85 10.01 14.01
CA HIS A 343 18.17 11.29 13.83
C HIS A 343 16.79 11.11 13.19
N VAL A 344 15.77 11.63 13.85
CA VAL A 344 14.38 11.55 13.39
C VAL A 344 13.78 12.95 13.28
N TYR A 345 13.10 13.19 12.16
CA TYR A 345 12.21 14.32 11.96
C TYR A 345 10.77 13.83 11.98
N MET A 346 9.94 14.34 12.89
CA MET A 346 8.49 14.10 12.87
C MET A 346 7.80 15.31 12.26
N VAL A 347 7.19 15.14 11.08
CA VAL A 347 6.67 16.25 10.26
C VAL A 347 5.15 16.31 10.20
N GLY A 348 4.59 17.49 9.95
CA GLY A 348 3.15 17.75 9.96
C GLY A 348 2.52 17.46 11.32
N MET A 349 3.18 17.93 12.38
CA MET A 349 2.73 17.83 13.78
C MET A 349 1.60 18.82 14.08
N GLU A 350 0.49 18.68 13.34
CA GLU A 350 -0.63 19.61 13.33
C GLU A 350 -1.94 18.90 13.68
N GLU A 351 -2.85 19.62 14.35
CA GLU A 351 -4.21 19.13 14.54
C GLU A 351 -4.88 18.87 13.19
N GLY A 352 -5.41 17.65 13.04
CA GLY A 352 -6.00 17.20 11.79
C GLY A 352 -5.12 16.26 10.98
N LEU A 353 -3.79 16.35 11.16
CA LEU A 353 -2.83 15.36 10.70
C LEU A 353 -2.48 14.40 11.84
N LEU A 354 -1.86 14.89 12.92
CA LEU A 354 -1.52 14.14 14.12
C LEU A 354 -1.86 14.96 15.38
N PRO A 355 -3.07 14.80 15.96
CA PRO A 355 -4.02 13.71 15.71
C PRO A 355 -4.82 13.88 14.41
N HIS A 356 -5.08 12.77 13.71
CA HIS A 356 -5.83 12.78 12.47
C HIS A 356 -7.28 13.28 12.66
N HIS A 357 -7.83 14.02 11.69
CA HIS A 357 -9.18 14.62 11.76
C HIS A 357 -10.28 13.66 12.21
N ARG A 358 -10.22 12.39 11.78
CA ARG A 358 -11.20 11.36 12.18
C ARG A 358 -11.14 11.01 13.66
N SER A 359 -9.95 11.07 14.26
CA SER A 359 -9.72 10.75 15.66
C SER A 359 -10.14 11.88 16.60
N VAL A 360 -10.12 13.12 16.11
CA VAL A 360 -10.63 14.31 16.84
C VAL A 360 -12.16 14.31 16.92
N LYS A 361 -12.83 13.77 15.89
CA LYS A 361 -14.30 13.70 15.82
C LYS A 361 -14.92 12.51 16.57
N THR A 362 -14.12 11.54 16.99
CA THR A 362 -14.55 10.31 17.66
C THR A 362 -14.21 10.41 19.14
N ASP A 363 -14.90 9.66 20.01
CA ASP A 363 -14.68 9.63 21.46
C ASP A 363 -13.19 9.50 21.86
N GLY A 364 -12.86 9.89 23.10
CA GLY A 364 -11.46 10.05 23.57
C GLY A 364 -10.52 8.83 23.43
N SER A 365 -11.05 7.63 23.15
CA SER A 365 -10.24 6.44 22.85
C SER A 365 -9.45 6.54 21.54
N ALA A 366 -9.95 7.27 20.54
CA ALA A 366 -9.27 7.49 19.26
C ALA A 366 -8.06 8.43 19.40
N ILE A 367 -8.17 9.44 20.27
CA ILE A 367 -7.05 10.33 20.62
C ILE A 367 -5.95 9.55 21.35
N ASP A 368 -6.34 8.62 22.24
CA ASP A 368 -5.40 7.73 22.92
C ASP A 368 -4.60 6.88 21.93
N GLU A 369 -5.17 6.47 20.80
CA GLU A 369 -4.45 5.75 19.74
C GLU A 369 -3.46 6.65 18.97
N GLU A 370 -3.87 7.85 18.56
CA GLU A 370 -2.97 8.82 17.91
C GLU A 370 -1.81 9.22 18.85
N ARG A 371 -2.06 9.31 20.16
CA ARG A 371 -1.01 9.56 21.15
C ARG A 371 -0.01 8.42 21.25
N ARG A 372 -0.46 7.16 21.16
CA ARG A 372 0.44 5.99 21.07
C ARG A 372 1.23 6.00 19.77
N LEU A 373 0.64 6.46 18.67
CA LEU A 373 1.34 6.59 17.39
C LEU A 373 2.44 7.65 17.46
N CYS A 374 2.14 8.82 18.03
CA CYS A 374 3.13 9.86 18.31
C CYS A 374 4.25 9.35 19.25
N TYR A 375 3.89 8.63 20.32
CA TYR A 375 4.86 7.97 21.20
C TYR A 375 5.78 7.00 20.46
N VAL A 376 5.24 6.20 19.52
CA VAL A 376 6.07 5.31 18.69
C VAL A 376 7.08 6.11 17.88
N GLY A 377 6.65 7.20 17.23
CA GLY A 377 7.51 8.12 16.47
C GLY A 377 8.66 8.69 17.31
N ILE A 378 8.35 9.28 18.47
CA ILE A 378 9.34 9.85 19.40
C ILE A 378 10.38 8.79 19.80
N THR A 379 9.93 7.58 20.11
CA THR A 379 10.80 6.48 20.56
C THR A 379 11.52 5.74 19.42
N ARG A 380 11.44 6.23 18.18
CA ARG A 380 12.32 5.78 17.08
C ARG A 380 13.67 6.49 17.10
N ALA A 381 13.70 7.71 17.64
CA ALA A 381 14.89 8.53 17.74
C ALA A 381 15.84 7.99 18.81
N GLN A 382 17.11 7.78 18.43
CA GLN A 382 18.17 7.41 19.36
C GLN A 382 18.82 8.65 19.98
N GLU A 383 19.24 9.62 19.14
CA GLU A 383 20.08 10.74 19.58
C GLU A 383 19.39 12.09 19.48
N ARG A 384 18.74 12.36 18.34
CA ARG A 384 18.09 13.64 18.07
C ARG A 384 16.70 13.47 17.49
N LEU A 385 15.77 14.27 17.99
CA LEU A 385 14.41 14.39 17.52
C LEU A 385 14.15 15.86 17.17
N THR A 386 13.64 16.11 15.96
CA THR A 386 13.09 17.40 15.54
C THR A 386 11.64 17.22 15.15
#